data_AF-U4V5X8-F1
#
_entry.id   AF-U4V5X8-F1
#
_cell.length_a   1.000
_cell.length_b   1.000
_cell.length_c   1.000
_cell.angle_alpha   90.00
_cell.angle_beta   90.00
_cell.angle_gamma   90.00
#
_symmetry.space_group_name_H-M   'P 1'
#
loop_
_entity.id
_entity.type
_entity.pdbx_description
1 polymer ?
#
loop_
_entity_poly.entity_id
_entity_poly.type
_entity_poly.pdbx_seq_one_letter_code
_entity_poly.pdbx_strand_id
1 'polypeptide(L)'
;MCRRSLSLSGLSARADMVLFIFGIAGIAGLWVVGTYIDRKLWPMMQGSIIVVAVCAIAFGVWNTSPLIVLATAGLWGLIFGGVPTLLQTALAKAAGSAADVAQAMLVTFWNLAIAAGGLIGGLVLGGLGAGYLPWAMVAFLAVTWLISLQSHAVELSAETQP
;
A
#
# COMPACT_ATOMS: atom_id res chain seq x y z
N MET A 1 -10.74 31.19 -15.62
CA MET A 1 -11.06 30.24 -16.72
C MET A 1 -10.64 28.79 -16.42
N CYS A 2 -9.56 28.52 -15.68
CA CYS A 2 -9.10 27.15 -15.36
C CYS A 2 -9.99 26.32 -14.38
N ARG A 3 -10.96 26.96 -13.69
CA ARG A 3 -11.89 26.26 -12.77
C ARG A 3 -13.14 25.67 -13.44
N ARG A 4 -13.50 26.12 -14.65
CA ARG A 4 -14.75 25.74 -15.34
C ARG A 4 -14.59 24.53 -16.28
N SER A 5 -13.37 24.11 -16.60
CA SER A 5 -13.09 22.95 -17.45
C SER A 5 -13.17 21.61 -16.71
N LEU A 6 -13.07 21.61 -15.37
CA LEU A 6 -13.20 20.40 -14.54
C LEU A 6 -14.66 19.97 -14.32
N SER A 7 -15.63 20.87 -14.53
CA SER A 7 -17.05 20.57 -14.31
C SER A 7 -17.77 19.96 -15.52
N LEU A 8 -17.07 19.69 -16.63
CA LEU A 8 -17.69 19.28 -17.91
C LEU A 8 -17.11 18.01 -18.56
N SER A 9 -16.19 17.30 -17.94
CA SER A 9 -15.69 16.04 -18.47
C SER A 9 -16.15 14.91 -17.57
N GLY A 10 -16.58 13.76 -18.11
CA GLY A 10 -16.95 12.57 -17.32
C GLY A 10 -15.81 11.97 -16.47
N LEU A 11 -14.77 12.75 -16.17
CA LEU A 11 -13.63 12.47 -15.31
C LEU A 11 -13.92 12.77 -13.84
N SER A 12 -14.68 13.83 -13.52
CA SER A 12 -15.07 14.18 -12.14
C SER A 12 -16.01 13.13 -11.55
N ALA A 13 -17.07 12.76 -12.28
CA ALA A 13 -17.96 11.67 -11.86
C ALA A 13 -17.23 10.31 -11.68
N ARG A 14 -16.17 10.06 -12.46
CA ARG A 14 -15.33 8.86 -12.30
C ARG A 14 -14.41 8.97 -11.09
N ALA A 15 -13.80 10.12 -10.84
CA ALA A 15 -12.96 10.36 -9.68
C ALA A 15 -13.76 10.29 -8.37
N ASP A 16 -14.96 10.86 -8.34
CA ASP A 16 -15.87 10.82 -7.19
C ASP A 16 -16.26 9.37 -6.87
N MET A 17 -16.61 8.58 -7.89
CA MET A 17 -16.93 7.16 -7.74
C MET A 17 -15.72 6.33 -7.27
N VAL A 18 -14.53 6.64 -7.77
CA VAL A 18 -13.27 6.01 -7.34
C VAL A 18 -12.98 6.33 -5.88
N LEU A 19 -13.11 7.60 -5.45
CA LEU A 19 -12.94 8.00 -4.05
C LEU A 19 -14.00 7.37 -3.14
N PHE A 20 -15.24 7.24 -3.62
CA PHE A 20 -16.32 6.61 -2.86
C PHE A 20 -16.05 5.12 -2.63
N ILE A 21 -15.67 4.39 -3.68
CA ILE A 21 -15.27 2.97 -3.59
C ILE A 21 -14.03 2.81 -2.71
N PHE A 22 -13.04 3.69 -2.88
CA PHE A 22 -11.83 3.73 -2.05
C PHE A 22 -12.17 3.90 -0.57
N GLY A 23 -13.08 4.81 -0.23
CA GLY A 23 -13.53 5.05 1.14
C GLY A 23 -14.24 3.83 1.76
N ILE A 24 -15.19 3.22 1.03
CA ILE A 24 -15.89 2.02 1.50
C ILE A 24 -14.91 0.85 1.67
N ALA A 25 -14.05 0.65 0.68
CA ALA A 25 -13.01 -0.38 0.74
C ALA A 25 -12.05 -0.14 1.91
N GLY A 26 -11.73 1.12 2.22
CA GLY A 26 -10.90 1.48 3.37
C GLY A 26 -11.53 1.14 4.71
N ILE A 27 -12.83 1.40 4.88
CA ILE A 27 -13.58 1.02 6.08
C ILE A 27 -13.62 -0.51 6.22
N ALA A 28 -13.88 -1.23 5.12
CA ALA A 28 -13.85 -2.68 5.10
C ALA A 28 -12.44 -3.22 5.44
N GLY A 29 -11.39 -2.58 4.92
CA GLY A 29 -10.00 -2.91 5.19
C GLY A 29 -9.63 -2.72 6.66
N LEU A 30 -10.06 -1.62 7.27
CA LEU A 30 -9.93 -1.39 8.71
C LEU A 30 -10.58 -2.50 9.53
N TRP A 31 -11.79 -2.91 9.17
CA TRP A 31 -12.50 -4.01 9.82
C TRP A 31 -11.76 -5.35 9.67
N VAL A 32 -11.34 -5.70 8.47
CA VAL A 32 -10.64 -6.97 8.18
C VAL A 32 -9.30 -7.03 8.91
N VAL A 33 -8.47 -5.99 8.81
CA VAL A 33 -7.17 -5.98 9.47
C VAL A 33 -7.34 -5.93 10.99
N GLY A 34 -8.28 -5.13 11.50
CA GLY A 34 -8.56 -5.04 12.93
C GLY A 34 -9.05 -6.35 13.56
N THR A 35 -9.78 -7.17 12.79
CA THR A 35 -10.30 -8.47 13.28
C THR A 35 -9.24 -9.58 13.21
N TYR A 36 -8.28 -9.50 12.28
CA TYR A 36 -7.35 -10.60 12.00
C TYR A 36 -5.91 -10.38 12.48
N ILE A 37 -5.54 -9.18 12.93
CA ILE A 37 -4.16 -8.88 13.35
C ILE A 37 -3.71 -9.71 14.57
N ASP A 38 -4.65 -10.12 15.41
CA ASP A 38 -4.35 -10.84 16.66
C ASP A 38 -4.04 -12.33 16.49
N ARG A 39 -4.22 -12.94 15.30
CA ARG A 39 -4.15 -14.42 15.18
C ARG A 39 -2.99 -15.01 14.39
N LYS A 40 -2.50 -14.42 13.29
CA LYS A 40 -1.22 -14.77 12.61
C LYS A 40 -0.80 -13.63 11.66
N LEU A 41 0.04 -12.71 12.10
CA LEU A 41 0.55 -11.56 11.32
C LEU A 41 1.27 -11.99 10.02
N TRP A 42 1.99 -13.10 10.08
CA TRP A 42 2.90 -13.55 9.02
C TRP A 42 2.20 -14.03 7.72
N PRO A 43 1.23 -14.96 7.78
CA PRO A 43 0.45 -15.38 6.61
C PRO A 43 -0.35 -14.25 5.96
N MET A 44 -0.81 -13.27 6.76
CA MET A 44 -1.56 -12.13 6.23
C MET A 44 -0.70 -11.15 5.44
N MET A 45 0.50 -10.85 5.94
CA MET A 45 1.46 -10.00 5.24
C MET A 45 1.90 -10.64 3.91
N GLN A 46 2.09 -11.95 3.90
CA GLN A 46 2.39 -12.71 2.68
C GLN A 46 1.20 -12.70 1.70
N GLY A 47 -0.02 -12.93 2.19
CA GLY A 47 -1.23 -12.89 1.38
C GLY A 47 -1.48 -11.51 0.74
N SER A 48 -1.27 -10.42 1.48
CA SER A 48 -1.45 -9.07 0.94
C SER A 48 -0.42 -8.76 -0.15
N ILE A 49 0.87 -9.06 0.07
CA ILE A 49 1.93 -8.87 -0.93
C ILE A 49 1.61 -9.62 -2.23
N ILE A 50 1.18 -10.88 -2.14
CA ILE A 50 0.80 -11.69 -3.30
C ILE A 50 -0.38 -11.05 -4.04
N VAL A 51 -1.42 -10.64 -3.32
CA VAL A 51 -2.60 -10.01 -3.92
C VAL A 51 -2.24 -8.70 -4.62
N VAL A 52 -1.38 -7.86 -4.02
CA VAL A 52 -0.91 -6.62 -4.68
C VAL A 52 -0.07 -6.94 -5.91
N ALA A 53 0.83 -7.93 -5.82
CA ALA A 53 1.68 -8.32 -6.94
C ALA A 53 0.85 -8.82 -8.12
N VAL A 54 -0.17 -9.66 -7.87
CA VAL A 54 -1.11 -10.14 -8.90
C VAL A 54 -1.85 -8.97 -9.54
N CYS A 55 -2.33 -8.01 -8.75
CA CYS A 55 -3.01 -6.83 -9.29
C CYS A 55 -2.07 -5.92 -10.08
N ALA A 56 -0.82 -5.74 -9.64
CA ALA A 56 0.19 -4.96 -10.36
C ALA A 56 0.56 -5.61 -11.71
N ILE A 57 0.69 -6.95 -11.75
CA ILE A 57 0.92 -7.71 -12.98
C ILE A 57 -0.29 -7.58 -13.92
N ALA A 58 -1.52 -7.76 -13.40
CA ALA A 58 -2.73 -7.58 -14.18
C ALA A 58 -2.85 -6.16 -14.76
N PHE A 59 -2.43 -5.15 -14.00
CA PHE A 59 -2.39 -3.76 -14.45
C PHE A 59 -1.33 -3.52 -15.53
N GLY A 60 -0.16 -4.15 -15.41
CA GLY A 60 0.89 -4.11 -16.44
C GLY A 60 0.46 -4.72 -17.78
N VAL A 61 -0.37 -5.76 -17.74
CA VAL A 61 -0.85 -6.47 -18.93
C VAL A 61 -2.08 -5.80 -19.56
N TRP A 62 -2.99 -5.22 -18.76
CA TRP A 62 -4.28 -4.67 -19.21
C TRP A 62 -4.51 -3.20 -18.78
N ASN A 63 -3.48 -2.36 -18.91
CA ASN A 63 -3.48 -0.92 -18.56
C ASN A 63 -4.64 -0.08 -19.17
N THR A 64 -5.29 -0.56 -20.23
CA THR A 64 -6.35 0.19 -20.94
C THR A 64 -7.77 -0.01 -20.42
N SER A 65 -8.01 -0.91 -19.43
CA SER A 65 -9.37 -1.22 -18.96
C SER A 65 -9.80 -0.35 -17.75
N PRO A 66 -10.91 0.41 -17.84
CA PRO A 66 -11.46 1.17 -16.71
C PRO A 66 -11.80 0.31 -15.48
N LEU A 67 -12.15 -0.97 -15.70
CA LEU A 67 -12.45 -1.92 -14.64
C LEU A 67 -11.23 -2.19 -13.74
N ILE A 68 -10.05 -2.21 -14.35
CA ILE A 68 -8.80 -2.51 -13.67
C ILE A 68 -8.34 -1.33 -12.83
N VAL A 69 -8.54 -0.10 -13.31
CA VAL A 69 -8.31 1.12 -12.51
C VAL A 69 -9.19 1.13 -11.25
N LEU A 70 -10.47 0.75 -11.38
CA LEU A 70 -11.39 0.65 -10.26
C LEU A 70 -11.01 -0.47 -9.28
N ALA A 71 -10.61 -1.64 -9.79
CA ALA A 71 -10.16 -2.76 -8.97
C ALA A 71 -8.89 -2.40 -8.19
N THR A 72 -7.90 -1.76 -8.83
CA THR A 72 -6.68 -1.32 -8.15
C THR A 72 -6.98 -0.27 -7.10
N ALA A 73 -7.85 0.71 -7.38
CA ALA A 73 -8.25 1.70 -6.39
C ALA A 73 -8.96 1.08 -5.19
N GLY A 74 -9.89 0.15 -5.41
CA GLY A 74 -10.56 -0.59 -4.34
C GLY A 74 -9.58 -1.41 -3.50
N LEU A 75 -8.63 -2.09 -4.14
CA LEU A 75 -7.60 -2.86 -3.45
C LEU A 75 -6.65 -1.96 -2.65
N TRP A 76 -6.27 -0.82 -3.21
CA TRP A 76 -5.46 0.18 -2.53
C TRP A 76 -6.18 0.71 -1.29
N GLY A 77 -7.49 0.97 -1.39
CA GLY A 77 -8.34 1.36 -0.26
C GLY A 77 -8.37 0.28 0.82
N LEU A 78 -8.58 -0.98 0.43
CA LEU A 78 -8.60 -2.10 1.36
C LEU A 78 -7.28 -2.25 2.14
N ILE A 79 -6.14 -2.00 1.48
CA ILE A 79 -4.80 -2.14 2.09
C ILE A 79 -4.45 -0.93 2.95
N PHE A 80 -4.63 0.30 2.44
CA PHE A 80 -4.25 1.51 3.16
C PHE A 80 -5.27 1.95 4.21
N GLY A 81 -6.52 1.48 4.15
CA GLY A 81 -7.58 1.94 5.04
C GLY A 81 -7.42 1.54 6.51
N GLY A 82 -6.80 0.40 6.78
CA GLY A 82 -6.68 -0.15 8.14
C GLY A 82 -5.27 -0.25 8.69
N VAL A 83 -4.31 -0.55 7.81
CA VAL A 83 -2.95 -0.92 8.20
C VAL A 83 -2.21 0.20 8.94
N PRO A 84 -2.23 1.48 8.50
CA PRO A 84 -1.48 2.54 9.17
C PRO A 84 -2.00 2.80 10.58
N THR A 85 -3.33 2.83 10.78
CA THR A 85 -3.95 3.09 12.08
C THR A 85 -3.67 1.98 13.09
N LEU A 86 -3.71 0.72 12.65
CA LEU A 86 -3.37 -0.41 13.50
C LEU A 86 -1.87 -0.47 13.82
N LEU A 87 -1.01 -0.21 12.84
CA LEU A 87 0.44 -0.14 13.05
C LEU A 87 0.81 0.99 14.02
N GLN A 88 0.20 2.17 13.87
CA GLN A 88 0.36 3.29 14.80
C GLN A 88 -0.08 2.91 16.21
N THR A 89 -1.23 2.25 16.35
CA THR A 89 -1.75 1.82 17.67
C THR A 89 -0.86 0.75 18.31
N ALA A 90 -0.42 -0.25 17.55
CA ALA A 90 0.46 -1.31 18.03
C ALA A 90 1.84 -0.77 18.42
N LEU A 91 2.41 0.10 17.59
CA LEU A 91 3.70 0.73 17.85
C LEU A 91 3.64 1.61 19.10
N ALA A 92 2.58 2.39 19.28
CA ALA A 92 2.37 3.21 20.48
C ALA A 92 2.30 2.33 21.75
N LYS A 93 1.56 1.22 21.69
CA LYS A 93 1.48 0.26 22.81
C LYS A 93 2.82 -0.41 23.11
N ALA A 94 3.57 -0.83 22.09
CA ALA A 94 4.86 -1.48 22.24
C ALA A 94 5.96 -0.54 22.76
N ALA A 95 5.95 0.74 22.33
CA ALA A 95 6.94 1.72 22.72
C ALA A 95 6.71 2.32 24.13
N GLY A 96 5.50 2.17 24.71
CA GLY A 96 5.19 2.60 26.06
C GLY A 96 5.50 4.08 26.30
N SER A 97 6.43 4.38 27.21
CA SER A 97 6.85 5.75 27.52
C SER A 97 7.52 6.50 26.36
N ALA A 98 7.96 5.79 25.31
CA ALA A 98 8.56 6.35 24.11
C ALA A 98 7.58 6.45 22.93
N ALA A 99 6.27 6.31 23.15
CA ALA A 99 5.26 6.30 22.09
C ALA A 99 5.32 7.53 21.19
N ASP A 100 5.46 8.74 21.74
CA ASP A 100 5.50 9.98 20.96
C ASP A 100 6.69 10.01 19.98
N VAL A 101 7.85 9.52 20.42
CA VAL A 101 9.05 9.43 19.59
C VAL A 101 8.87 8.36 18.50
N ALA A 102 8.34 7.19 18.87
CA ALA A 102 8.10 6.12 17.91
C ALA A 102 7.08 6.51 16.83
N GLN A 103 6.01 7.23 17.20
CA GLN A 103 5.04 7.76 16.24
C GLN A 103 5.68 8.80 15.31
N ALA A 104 6.47 9.73 15.85
CA ALA A 104 7.18 10.72 15.05
C ALA A 104 8.13 10.06 14.03
N MET A 105 8.85 9.02 14.45
CA MET A 105 9.71 8.23 13.55
C MET A 105 8.89 7.51 12.47
N LEU A 106 7.77 6.87 12.84
CA LEU A 106 6.92 6.16 11.90
C LEU A 106 6.39 7.11 10.81
N VAL A 107 5.88 8.28 11.19
CA VAL A 107 5.39 9.29 10.24
C VAL A 107 6.52 9.82 9.36
N THR A 108 7.72 9.99 9.92
CA THR A 108 8.90 10.42 9.16
C THR A 108 9.30 9.39 8.10
N PHE A 109 9.40 8.11 8.49
CA PHE A 109 9.68 7.03 7.55
C PHE A 109 8.59 6.88 6.49
N TRP A 110 7.33 7.08 6.86
CA TRP A 110 6.21 7.05 5.93
C TRP A 110 6.32 8.14 4.87
N ASN A 111 6.59 9.37 5.28
CA ASN A 111 6.79 10.48 4.35
C ASN A 111 8.03 10.29 3.48
N LEU A 112 9.12 9.76 4.05
CA LEU A 112 10.33 9.45 3.30
C LEU A 112 10.06 8.38 2.23
N ALA A 113 9.31 7.34 2.56
CA ALA A 113 8.92 6.29 1.62
C ALA A 113 8.04 6.85 0.49
N ILE A 114 7.08 7.72 0.80
CA ILE A 114 6.23 8.39 -0.21
C ILE A 114 7.09 9.28 -1.12
N ALA A 115 7.99 10.08 -0.54
CA ALA A 115 8.88 10.95 -1.31
C ALA A 115 9.80 10.15 -2.24
N ALA A 116 10.42 9.09 -1.73
CA ALA A 116 11.28 8.19 -2.51
C ALA A 116 10.49 7.48 -3.62
N GLY A 117 9.29 6.98 -3.31
CA GLY A 117 8.40 6.36 -4.28
C GLY A 117 7.96 7.33 -5.38
N GLY A 118 7.65 8.58 -5.02
CA GLY A 118 7.33 9.64 -5.97
C GLY A 118 8.51 10.00 -6.87
N LEU A 119 9.72 10.09 -6.32
CA LEU A 119 10.94 10.35 -7.08
C LEU A 119 11.23 9.20 -8.08
N ILE A 120 11.24 7.96 -7.60
CA ILE A 120 11.48 6.77 -8.45
C ILE A 120 10.39 6.67 -9.52
N GLY A 121 9.12 6.83 -9.14
CA GLY A 121 8.00 6.81 -10.07
C GLY A 121 8.08 7.92 -11.12
N GLY A 122 8.50 9.13 -10.73
CA GLY A 122 8.73 10.25 -11.63
C GLY A 122 9.87 10.00 -12.61
N LEU A 123 10.99 9.40 -12.16
CA LEU A 123 12.11 9.02 -13.03
C LEU A 123 11.71 7.94 -14.04
N VAL A 124 10.97 6.92 -13.61
CA VAL A 124 10.45 5.87 -14.50
C VAL A 124 9.47 6.49 -15.51
N LEU A 125 8.58 7.37 -15.08
CA LEU A 125 7.63 8.04 -15.96
C LEU A 125 8.33 8.94 -16.98
N GLY A 126 9.34 9.69 -16.55
CA GLY A 126 10.10 10.62 -17.40
C GLY A 126 11.05 9.93 -18.38
N GLY A 127 11.63 8.79 -18.00
CA GLY A 127 12.60 8.06 -18.84
C GLY A 127 11.99 6.94 -19.68
N LEU A 128 11.18 6.08 -19.08
CA LEU A 128 10.65 4.86 -19.69
C LEU A 128 9.18 4.98 -20.10
N GLY A 129 8.47 5.96 -19.55
CA GLY A 129 7.06 6.21 -19.82
C GLY A 129 6.10 5.42 -18.92
N ALA A 130 4.82 5.79 -18.98
CA ALA A 130 3.79 5.29 -18.07
C ALA A 130 3.56 3.77 -18.13
N GLY A 131 3.92 3.10 -19.24
CA GLY A 131 3.81 1.65 -19.39
C GLY A 131 4.73 0.84 -18.46
N TYR A 132 5.81 1.44 -17.94
CA TYR A 132 6.77 0.76 -17.08
C TYR A 132 6.52 0.94 -15.58
N LEU A 133 5.61 1.84 -15.18
CA LEU A 133 5.23 2.02 -13.78
C LEU A 133 4.75 0.73 -13.09
N PRO A 134 3.92 -0.12 -13.72
CA PRO A 134 3.44 -1.34 -13.09
C PRO A 134 4.57 -2.34 -12.85
N TRP A 135 5.54 -2.42 -13.76
CA TRP A 135 6.71 -3.28 -13.63
C TRP A 135 7.65 -2.80 -12.53
N ALA A 136 7.83 -1.47 -12.40
CA ALA A 136 8.56 -0.89 -11.28
C ALA A 136 7.89 -1.23 -9.93
N MET A 137 6.56 -1.20 -9.87
CA MET A 137 5.79 -1.62 -8.68
C MET A 137 6.01 -3.10 -8.36
N VAL A 138 5.95 -3.98 -9.37
CA VAL A 138 6.22 -5.42 -9.19
C VAL A 138 7.64 -5.67 -8.67
N ALA A 139 8.64 -4.98 -9.21
CA ALA A 139 10.01 -5.08 -8.74
C ALA A 139 10.13 -4.64 -7.27
N PHE A 140 9.48 -3.55 -6.89
CA PHE A 140 9.46 -3.06 -5.51
C PHE A 140 8.81 -4.07 -4.56
N LEU A 141 7.66 -4.64 -4.95
CA LEU A 141 6.96 -5.67 -4.18
C LEU A 141 7.79 -6.94 -4.04
N ALA A 142 8.53 -7.34 -5.08
CA ALA A 142 9.43 -8.49 -5.02
C ALA A 142 10.56 -8.27 -4.00
N VAL A 143 11.14 -7.05 -3.96
CA VAL A 143 12.15 -6.69 -2.95
C VAL A 143 11.54 -6.73 -1.55
N THR A 144 10.34 -6.15 -1.35
CA THR A 144 9.63 -6.21 -0.06
C THR A 144 9.37 -7.65 0.37
N TRP A 145 8.99 -8.52 -0.56
CA TRP A 145 8.74 -9.93 -0.29
C TRP A 145 10.01 -10.66 0.16
N LEU A 146 11.14 -10.42 -0.51
CA LEU A 146 12.43 -11.01 -0.15
C LEU A 146 12.91 -10.54 1.24
N ILE A 147 12.79 -9.25 1.54
CA ILE A 147 13.16 -8.70 2.85
C ILE A 147 12.28 -9.30 3.94
N SER A 148 10.97 -9.43 3.68
CA SER A 148 10.06 -10.09 4.62
C SER A 148 10.50 -11.53 4.88
N LEU A 149 10.79 -12.32 3.86
CA LEU A 149 11.26 -13.71 4.03
C LEU A 149 12.54 -13.80 4.87
N GLN A 150 13.48 -12.87 4.68
CA GLN A 150 14.70 -12.81 5.47
C GLN A 150 14.43 -12.48 6.93
N SER A 151 13.51 -11.56 7.24
CA SER A 151 13.21 -11.20 8.62
C SER A 151 12.62 -12.37 9.41
N HIS A 152 11.77 -13.22 8.79
CA HIS A 152 11.29 -14.45 9.43
C HIS A 152 12.40 -15.44 9.71
N ALA A 153 13.30 -15.62 8.74
CA ALA A 153 14.37 -16.60 8.84
C ALA A 153 15.34 -16.23 9.97
N VAL A 154 15.59 -14.93 10.16
CA VAL A 154 16.38 -14.38 11.27
C VAL A 154 15.68 -14.61 12.61
N GLU A 155 14.38 -14.33 12.69
CA GLU A 155 13.61 -14.47 13.93
C GLU A 155 13.49 -15.94 14.38
N LEU A 156 13.26 -16.87 13.45
CA LEU A 156 13.31 -18.31 13.70
C LEU A 156 14.70 -18.76 14.18
N SER A 157 15.77 -18.23 13.60
CA SER A 157 17.14 -18.57 13.99
C SER A 157 17.48 -18.06 15.40
N ALA A 158 16.94 -16.90 15.79
CA ALA A 158 17.12 -16.32 17.12
C ALA A 158 16.39 -17.13 18.22
N GLU A 159 15.22 -17.71 17.92
CA GLU A 159 14.46 -18.54 18.85
C GLU A 159 15.07 -19.94 19.06
N THR A 160 15.94 -20.39 18.14
CA THR A 160 16.58 -21.72 18.20
C THR A 160 17.93 -21.71 18.92
N GLN A 161 18.41 -20.56 19.38
CA GLN A 161 19.70 -20.42 20.06
C GLN A 161 19.46 -20.32 21.58
N PRO A 162 19.77 -21.38 22.36
CA PRO A 162 19.47 -21.47 23.80
C PRO A 162 20.36 -20.58 24.68
#